data_AF-A0A7W7TYG0-F1
#
_entry.id   AF-A0A7W7TYG0-F1
#
_cell.length_a   1.000
_cell.length_b   1.000
_cell.length_c   1.000
_cell.angle_alpha   90.00
_cell.angle_beta   90.00
_cell.angle_gamma   90.00
#
_symmetry.space_group_name_H-M   'P 1'
#
loop_
_entity.id
_entity.type
_entity.pdbx_description
1 polymer ?
#
loop_
_entity_poly.entity_id
_entity_poly.type
_entity_poly.pdbx_seq_one_letter_code
_entity_poly.pdbx_strand_id
1 'polypeptide(L)'
;MTARGTSPGTAQRSTSAGQAGTNAAPVPDGTDEYLALLWGRLNTVVDTERLTQDSMVRLMAVYNDVAHVFYTLEARQDHAELERLHSWRRRFHDNPELDDRILRLLLALSCPDPDAEEARLEYVDQLRRARSLDRAGLARAEGLLTEALSLLGQVREDQRHLLGRLGVADQAARPQLLFYKLTGQADSAATRAKLTAAWRAVGKRHQGPLAEAVDRLIEERRAQSAGEGHTSVLARTLRRARAGESDIETFLHDFLRRAMSGAATLETQTAQAVEVDGPPLDHFAYALRRLTLGARIPSFDLDECLRYVFAVARAALGLELSRTSTEAGGIIEVSARAGGRPAGSLTLDLWDAPHKTVGANHTHGVRNRTAWPGLEQLPAAYVTCRFQRDPRQPGRITFQNLLSLLHEFGHAANHLLIEGRLSFRAGLEYLPPERLEFLSLWFEKWAYHPELARFLSLPGDDVRALDRCRHITMLEYRRSYVERGALALLDFEVHRRGRGTLRETYQRLDEEFGISRHVALGDLLEYFTQPMLLASPGANFHYLWGSADSCARYAPYHALPLAEVEIRPELRRSLGDSFDLDAPSAIPDSGTVFAFFDRSDLEGIA
;
A
#
# COMPACT_ATOMS: atom_id res chain seq x y z
N MET A 1 31.91 66.36 -14.48
CA MET A 1 32.76 66.12 -15.66
C MET A 1 32.08 65.00 -16.46
N THR A 2 31.21 65.40 -17.41
CA THR A 2 31.44 65.34 -18.87
C THR A 2 31.27 63.90 -19.40
N ALA A 3 30.11 63.57 -19.98
CA ALA A 3 29.77 63.74 -21.42
C ALA A 3 30.38 62.60 -22.27
N ARG A 4 29.75 61.96 -23.26
CA ARG A 4 28.57 62.10 -24.14
C ARG A 4 28.37 60.71 -24.81
N GLY A 5 27.16 60.28 -25.17
CA GLY A 5 26.64 60.28 -26.56
C GLY A 5 27.26 59.16 -27.42
N THR A 6 26.58 58.29 -28.17
CA THR A 6 25.36 58.41 -28.99
C THR A 6 25.05 57.01 -29.57
N SER A 7 23.78 56.63 -29.66
CA SER A 7 23.30 55.59 -30.59
C SER A 7 23.30 56.14 -32.04
N PRO A 8 23.34 55.28 -33.08
CA PRO A 8 22.09 54.78 -33.66
C PRO A 8 22.15 53.30 -34.08
N GLY A 9 20.98 52.66 -34.15
CA GLY A 9 20.83 51.23 -34.40
C GLY A 9 20.86 50.79 -35.87
N THR A 10 20.82 49.48 -36.07
CA THR A 10 19.94 48.82 -37.04
C THR A 10 19.93 47.31 -36.77
N ALA A 11 18.75 46.73 -36.94
CA ALA A 11 18.38 45.39 -36.53
C ALA A 11 18.97 44.28 -37.43
N GLN A 12 19.25 43.11 -36.83
CA GLN A 12 18.89 41.84 -37.45
C GLN A 12 18.69 40.75 -36.39
N ARG A 13 17.57 40.06 -36.53
CA ARG A 13 17.02 39.05 -35.64
C ARG A 13 17.94 37.83 -35.57
N SER A 14 18.29 37.38 -34.37
CA SER A 14 18.55 35.97 -34.10
C SER A 14 17.51 35.49 -33.09
N THR A 15 16.72 34.53 -33.50
CA THR A 15 15.63 33.93 -32.71
C THR A 15 16.21 32.97 -31.69
N SER A 16 15.73 33.15 -30.46
CA SER A 16 16.00 32.41 -29.24
C SER A 16 15.81 30.90 -29.35
N ALA A 17 16.82 30.15 -28.91
CA ALA A 17 16.65 28.80 -28.36
C ALA A 17 16.86 28.90 -26.85
N GLY A 18 15.84 28.55 -26.07
CA GLY A 18 15.93 28.50 -24.61
C GLY A 18 14.56 28.60 -23.92
N GLN A 19 13.96 27.44 -23.64
CA GLN A 19 12.99 27.19 -22.57
C GLN A 19 13.01 25.65 -22.36
N ALA A 20 13.63 25.10 -21.31
CA ALA A 20 13.36 25.17 -19.86
C ALA A 20 12.24 24.21 -19.42
N GLY A 21 12.61 23.38 -18.44
CA GLY A 21 11.92 22.20 -17.87
C GLY A 21 10.39 22.17 -17.84
N THR A 22 9.86 21.02 -18.22
CA THR A 22 8.46 20.65 -17.97
C THR A 22 8.32 20.20 -16.52
N ASN A 23 7.93 21.13 -15.64
CA ASN A 23 7.34 20.76 -14.36
C ASN A 23 6.08 19.92 -14.63
N ALA A 24 5.85 18.86 -13.85
CA ALA A 24 4.57 18.18 -13.82
C ALA A 24 3.50 19.19 -13.38
N ALA A 25 2.77 19.74 -14.35
CA ALA A 25 1.69 20.68 -14.14
C ALA A 25 0.39 19.92 -13.78
N PRO A 26 -0.54 20.54 -13.04
CA PRO A 26 -1.91 20.03 -12.94
C PRO A 26 -2.48 19.80 -14.34
N VAL A 27 -3.38 18.81 -14.50
CA VAL A 27 -4.05 18.52 -15.78
C VAL A 27 -4.52 19.84 -16.40
N PRO A 28 -3.97 20.26 -17.56
CA PRO A 28 -4.28 21.56 -18.13
C PRO A 28 -5.76 21.67 -18.48
N ASP A 29 -6.33 22.87 -18.39
CA ASP A 29 -7.52 23.19 -19.19
C ASP A 29 -7.19 22.86 -20.66
N GLY A 30 -7.85 21.86 -21.25
CA GLY A 30 -7.52 21.32 -22.56
C GLY A 30 -6.79 19.96 -22.57
N THR A 31 -7.22 18.98 -21.76
CA THR A 31 -6.65 17.61 -21.73
C THR A 31 -6.49 16.97 -23.12
N ASP A 32 -7.43 17.21 -24.04
CA ASP A 32 -7.33 16.74 -25.44
C ASP A 32 -6.17 17.36 -26.20
N GLU A 33 -5.94 18.66 -26.05
CA GLU A 33 -4.84 19.35 -26.70
C GLU A 33 -3.50 18.82 -26.18
N TYR A 34 -3.43 18.53 -24.88
CA TYR A 34 -2.27 17.92 -24.27
C TYR A 34 -2.03 16.48 -24.77
N LEU A 35 -3.06 15.62 -24.80
CA LEU A 35 -2.95 14.26 -25.34
C LEU A 35 -2.62 14.26 -26.84
N ALA A 36 -3.15 15.22 -27.60
CA ALA A 36 -2.80 15.42 -29.01
C ALA A 36 -1.33 15.84 -29.20
N LEU A 37 -0.82 16.72 -28.34
CA LEU A 37 0.60 17.09 -28.33
C LEU A 37 1.48 15.88 -28.02
N LEU A 38 1.14 15.10 -26.99
CA LEU A 38 1.84 13.87 -26.62
C LEU A 38 1.82 12.85 -27.77
N TRP A 39 0.69 12.74 -28.46
CA TRP A 39 0.55 11.87 -29.62
C TRP A 39 1.46 12.31 -30.77
N GLY A 40 1.53 13.61 -31.06
CA GLY A 40 2.46 14.16 -32.06
C GLY A 40 3.93 13.90 -31.72
N ARG A 41 4.30 14.04 -30.43
CA ARG A 41 5.64 13.70 -29.92
C ARG A 41 5.95 12.22 -30.10
N LEU A 42 5.00 11.34 -29.79
CA LEU A 42 5.15 9.89 -29.97
C LEU A 42 5.39 9.54 -31.44
N ASN A 43 4.52 10.02 -32.34
CA ASN A 43 4.64 9.80 -33.79
C ASN A 43 6.00 10.24 -34.33
N THR A 44 6.49 11.40 -33.92
CA THR A 44 7.83 11.90 -34.31
C THR A 44 8.94 10.91 -33.95
N VAL A 45 8.81 10.17 -32.85
CA VAL A 45 9.79 9.16 -32.44
C VAL A 45 9.59 7.83 -33.18
N VAL A 46 8.36 7.34 -33.28
CA VAL A 46 8.09 6.00 -33.87
C VAL A 46 8.15 5.96 -35.40
N ASP A 47 8.00 7.11 -36.06
CA ASP A 47 8.13 7.25 -37.52
C ASP A 47 9.59 7.23 -37.99
N THR A 48 10.56 7.29 -37.06
CA THR A 48 11.99 7.14 -37.38
C THR A 48 12.34 5.73 -37.85
N GLU A 49 13.36 5.59 -38.70
CA GLU A 49 13.86 4.27 -39.13
C GLU A 49 14.58 3.50 -38.01
N ARG A 50 15.23 4.22 -37.10
CA ARG A 50 15.99 3.66 -35.95
C ARG A 50 15.86 4.56 -34.74
N LEU A 51 15.72 3.94 -33.57
CA LEU A 51 15.82 4.66 -32.30
C LEU A 51 17.29 4.89 -31.91
N THR A 52 17.50 5.94 -31.14
CA THR A 52 18.66 6.11 -30.26
C THR A 52 18.20 5.89 -28.82
N GLN A 53 19.13 5.72 -27.88
CA GLN A 53 18.77 5.69 -26.46
C GLN A 53 18.02 6.97 -26.02
N ASP A 54 18.39 8.13 -26.58
CA ASP A 54 17.72 9.41 -26.27
C ASP A 54 16.28 9.44 -26.78
N SER A 55 16.03 8.96 -28.00
CA SER A 55 14.68 8.93 -28.54
C SER A 55 13.82 7.86 -27.87
N MET A 56 14.40 6.72 -27.46
CA MET A 56 13.73 5.73 -26.62
C MET A 56 13.32 6.30 -25.27
N VAL A 57 14.21 7.00 -24.55
CA VAL A 57 13.87 7.61 -23.26
C VAL A 57 12.79 8.69 -23.42
N ARG A 58 12.80 9.45 -24.52
CA ARG A 58 11.71 10.40 -24.85
C ARG A 58 10.39 9.71 -25.13
N LEU A 59 10.39 8.56 -25.81
CA LEU A 59 9.20 7.75 -26.03
C LEU A 59 8.62 7.27 -24.69
N MET A 60 9.47 6.75 -23.80
CA MET A 60 9.05 6.33 -22.46
C MET A 60 8.45 7.50 -21.67
N ALA A 61 9.07 8.68 -21.74
CA ALA A 61 8.58 9.88 -21.09
C ALA A 61 7.18 10.30 -21.58
N VAL A 62 6.88 10.13 -22.87
CA VAL A 62 5.52 10.37 -23.38
C VAL A 62 4.52 9.41 -22.74
N TYR A 63 4.84 8.12 -22.67
CA TYR A 63 3.96 7.16 -21.99
C TYR A 63 3.79 7.44 -20.51
N ASN A 64 4.84 7.94 -19.83
CA ASN A 64 4.74 8.40 -18.45
C ASN A 64 3.76 9.56 -18.29
N ASP A 65 3.81 10.55 -19.20
CA ASP A 65 2.89 11.70 -19.20
C ASP A 65 1.44 11.26 -19.47
N VAL A 66 1.24 10.34 -20.43
CA VAL A 66 -0.08 9.75 -20.71
C VAL A 66 -0.61 8.98 -19.51
N ALA A 67 0.23 8.15 -18.89
CA ALA A 67 -0.13 7.42 -17.69
C ALA A 67 -0.53 8.37 -16.57
N HIS A 68 0.21 9.47 -16.35
CA HIS A 68 -0.12 10.48 -15.34
C HIS A 68 -1.52 11.08 -15.52
N VAL A 69 -1.93 11.37 -16.76
CA VAL A 69 -3.27 11.91 -17.07
C VAL A 69 -4.36 10.91 -16.66
N PHE A 70 -4.35 9.71 -17.24
CA PHE A 70 -5.40 8.72 -17.00
C PHE A 70 -5.46 8.30 -15.55
N TYR A 71 -4.29 8.13 -14.94
CA TYR A 71 -4.18 7.77 -13.55
C TYR A 71 -4.76 8.86 -12.62
N THR A 72 -4.50 10.14 -12.89
CA THR A 72 -5.04 11.24 -12.06
C THR A 72 -6.56 11.26 -12.12
N LEU A 73 -7.13 10.95 -13.29
CA LEU A 73 -8.58 10.84 -13.48
C LEU A 73 -9.15 9.61 -12.79
N GLU A 74 -8.49 8.45 -12.88
CA GLU A 74 -8.86 7.22 -12.16
C GLU A 74 -8.84 7.44 -10.64
N ALA A 75 -7.79 8.07 -10.11
CA ALA A 75 -7.65 8.37 -8.69
C ALA A 75 -8.71 9.35 -8.18
N ARG A 76 -9.05 10.37 -8.98
CA ARG A 76 -10.17 11.30 -8.72
C ARG A 76 -11.55 10.67 -8.93
N GLN A 77 -11.62 9.48 -9.53
CA GLN A 77 -12.85 8.79 -9.92
C GLN A 77 -13.72 9.65 -10.85
N ASP A 78 -13.08 10.38 -11.77
CA ASP A 78 -13.76 11.19 -12.79
C ASP A 78 -14.17 10.31 -13.98
N HIS A 79 -15.21 9.49 -13.76
CA HIS A 79 -15.67 8.52 -14.74
C HIS A 79 -16.15 9.16 -16.05
N ALA A 80 -16.75 10.35 -15.98
CA ALA A 80 -17.23 11.07 -17.15
C ALA A 80 -16.07 11.50 -18.06
N GLU A 81 -15.01 12.06 -17.47
CA GLU A 81 -13.82 12.46 -18.21
C GLU A 81 -13.04 11.24 -18.74
N LEU A 82 -12.96 10.16 -17.96
CA LEU A 82 -12.35 8.90 -18.41
C LEU A 82 -13.08 8.30 -19.62
N GLU A 83 -14.41 8.29 -19.61
CA GLU A 83 -15.21 7.82 -20.75
C GLU A 83 -15.00 8.72 -21.97
N ARG A 84 -14.99 10.04 -21.77
CA ARG A 84 -14.75 11.03 -22.82
C ARG A 84 -13.39 10.85 -23.49
N LEU A 85 -12.35 10.53 -22.72
CA LEU A 85 -10.97 10.33 -23.17
C LEU A 85 -10.66 8.88 -23.56
N HIS A 86 -11.65 7.99 -23.59
CA HIS A 86 -11.46 6.57 -23.91
C HIS A 86 -10.83 6.34 -25.30
N SER A 87 -11.13 7.21 -26.27
CA SER A 87 -10.52 7.17 -27.60
C SER A 87 -9.00 7.38 -27.55
N TRP A 88 -8.52 8.32 -26.73
CA TRP A 88 -7.09 8.53 -26.49
C TRP A 88 -6.44 7.34 -25.79
N ARG A 89 -7.10 6.78 -24.76
CA ARG A 89 -6.59 5.59 -24.04
C ARG A 89 -6.32 4.45 -25.02
N ARG A 90 -7.30 4.13 -25.87
CA ARG A 90 -7.16 3.10 -26.91
C ARG A 90 -6.02 3.42 -27.88
N ARG A 91 -5.89 4.69 -28.27
CA ARG A 91 -4.88 5.12 -29.23
C ARG A 91 -3.44 4.85 -28.75
N PHE A 92 -3.18 5.09 -27.46
CA PHE A 92 -1.86 4.87 -26.85
C PHE A 92 -1.63 3.43 -26.37
N HIS A 93 -2.65 2.78 -25.80
CA HIS A 93 -2.50 1.51 -25.07
C HIS A 93 -3.14 0.28 -25.74
N ASP A 94 -4.11 0.47 -26.64
CA ASP A 94 -4.80 -0.62 -27.35
C ASP A 94 -4.53 -0.54 -28.86
N ASN A 95 -3.26 -0.46 -29.24
CA ASN A 95 -2.81 -0.26 -30.62
C ASN A 95 -1.71 -1.26 -31.01
N PRO A 96 -2.08 -2.47 -31.48
CA PRO A 96 -1.13 -3.53 -31.79
C PRO A 96 -0.10 -3.15 -32.87
N GLU A 97 -0.49 -2.34 -33.84
CA GLU A 97 0.40 -1.88 -34.92
C GLU A 97 1.50 -0.95 -34.38
N LEU A 98 1.13 -0.06 -33.45
CA LEU A 98 2.08 0.80 -32.75
C LEU A 98 3.00 -0.04 -31.85
N ASP A 99 2.46 -1.00 -31.10
CA ASP A 99 3.26 -1.91 -30.27
C ASP A 99 4.26 -2.72 -31.12
N ASP A 100 3.84 -3.22 -32.28
CA ASP A 100 4.70 -3.88 -33.27
C ASP A 100 5.81 -2.98 -33.79
N ARG A 101 5.49 -1.70 -34.06
CA ARG A 101 6.48 -0.74 -34.48
C ARG A 101 7.50 -0.47 -33.39
N ILE A 102 7.05 -0.19 -32.17
CA ILE A 102 7.90 0.09 -31.02
C ILE A 102 8.79 -1.13 -30.73
N LEU A 103 8.22 -2.34 -30.68
CA LEU A 103 8.99 -3.56 -30.42
C LEU A 103 10.10 -3.76 -31.46
N ARG A 104 9.80 -3.62 -32.76
CA ARG A 104 10.82 -3.73 -33.82
C ARG A 104 11.96 -2.73 -33.63
N LEU A 105 11.61 -1.49 -33.30
CA LEU A 105 12.58 -0.43 -33.07
C LEU A 105 13.46 -0.72 -31.83
N LEU A 106 12.86 -1.18 -30.73
CA LEU A 106 13.58 -1.55 -29.51
C LEU A 106 14.50 -2.75 -29.71
N LEU A 107 14.08 -3.74 -30.51
CA LEU A 107 14.90 -4.92 -30.82
C LEU A 107 16.13 -4.59 -31.68
N ALA A 108 16.02 -3.56 -32.52
CA ALA A 108 17.13 -3.06 -33.34
C ALA A 108 18.06 -2.08 -32.59
N LEU A 109 17.64 -1.60 -31.41
CA LEU A 109 18.40 -0.68 -30.58
C LEU A 109 19.33 -1.46 -29.62
N SER A 110 20.52 -0.90 -29.41
CA SER A 110 21.41 -1.23 -28.31
C SER A 110 21.78 0.08 -27.60
N CYS A 111 21.70 0.09 -26.28
CA CYS A 111 21.99 1.26 -25.47
C CYS A 111 23.37 1.14 -24.80
N PRO A 112 24.30 2.07 -25.06
CA PRO A 112 25.56 2.15 -24.31
C PRO A 112 25.39 2.50 -22.83
N ASP A 113 24.36 3.28 -22.48
CA ASP A 113 24.02 3.58 -21.09
C ASP A 113 23.34 2.34 -20.44
N PRO A 114 23.86 1.83 -19.31
CA PRO A 114 23.33 0.61 -18.69
C PRO A 114 21.87 0.73 -18.23
N ASP A 115 21.48 1.87 -17.65
CA ASP A 115 20.11 2.09 -17.18
C ASP A 115 19.14 2.09 -18.38
N ALA A 116 19.56 2.69 -19.49
CA ALA A 116 18.80 2.71 -20.72
C ALA A 116 18.71 1.32 -21.37
N GLU A 117 19.77 0.50 -21.31
CA GLU A 117 19.75 -0.86 -21.84
C GLU A 117 18.81 -1.77 -21.04
N GLU A 118 18.85 -1.67 -19.72
CA GLU A 118 17.94 -2.41 -18.85
C GLU A 118 16.48 -1.98 -19.08
N ALA A 119 16.21 -0.66 -19.14
CA ALA A 119 14.90 -0.14 -19.47
C ALA A 119 14.39 -0.62 -20.84
N ARG A 120 15.27 -0.70 -21.84
CA ARG A 120 14.96 -1.26 -23.17
C ARG A 120 14.53 -2.72 -23.05
N LEU A 121 15.29 -3.53 -22.30
CA LEU A 121 15.00 -4.95 -22.13
C LEU A 121 13.68 -5.19 -21.38
N GLU A 122 13.41 -4.45 -20.31
CA GLU A 122 12.13 -4.55 -19.59
C GLU A 122 10.95 -4.13 -20.47
N TYR A 123 11.13 -3.09 -21.30
CA TYR A 123 10.06 -2.67 -22.22
C TYR A 123 9.81 -3.71 -23.33
N VAL A 124 10.88 -4.30 -23.88
CA VAL A 124 10.76 -5.44 -24.82
C VAL A 124 10.01 -6.61 -24.16
N ASP A 125 10.35 -6.95 -22.91
CA ASP A 125 9.71 -8.01 -22.15
C ASP A 125 8.23 -7.70 -21.91
N GLN A 126 7.89 -6.46 -21.52
CA GLN A 126 6.51 -6.01 -21.36
C GLN A 126 5.69 -6.16 -22.65
N LEU A 127 6.22 -5.68 -23.79
CA LEU A 127 5.53 -5.76 -25.08
C LEU A 127 5.38 -7.21 -25.57
N ARG A 128 6.33 -8.10 -25.25
CA ARG A 128 6.21 -9.53 -25.55
C ARG A 128 5.15 -10.21 -24.68
N ARG A 129 5.18 -9.95 -23.37
CA ARG A 129 4.19 -10.47 -22.41
C ARG A 129 2.76 -10.07 -22.78
N ALA A 130 2.56 -8.82 -23.21
CA ALA A 130 1.25 -8.35 -23.65
C ALA A 130 0.69 -9.15 -24.85
N ARG A 131 1.56 -9.73 -25.69
CA ARG A 131 1.17 -10.56 -26.85
C ARG A 131 0.96 -12.02 -26.51
N SER A 132 1.76 -12.56 -25.59
CA SER A 132 1.64 -13.94 -25.12
C SER A 132 0.62 -14.09 -23.99
N LEU A 133 -0.11 -13.02 -23.66
CA LEU A 133 -1.08 -12.99 -22.59
C LEU A 133 -2.22 -14.00 -22.87
N ASP A 134 -2.39 -14.99 -22.00
CA ASP A 134 -3.54 -15.90 -22.06
C ASP A 134 -4.81 -15.16 -21.65
N ARG A 135 -5.43 -14.46 -22.60
CA ARG A 135 -6.68 -13.72 -22.37
C ARG A 135 -7.81 -14.63 -21.92
N ALA A 136 -7.84 -15.89 -22.39
CA ALA A 136 -8.84 -16.84 -21.96
C ALA A 136 -8.63 -17.25 -20.49
N GLY A 137 -7.37 -17.46 -20.08
CA GLY A 137 -7.00 -17.72 -18.69
C GLY A 137 -7.28 -16.56 -17.76
N LEU A 138 -7.01 -15.32 -18.19
CA LEU A 138 -7.40 -14.14 -17.43
C LEU A 138 -8.91 -14.05 -17.24
N ALA A 139 -9.69 -14.29 -18.30
CA ALA A 139 -11.15 -14.30 -18.21
C ALA A 139 -11.67 -15.43 -17.30
N ARG A 140 -11.03 -16.61 -17.32
CA ARG A 140 -11.34 -17.71 -16.38
C ARG A 140 -11.04 -17.29 -14.93
N ALA A 141 -9.88 -16.70 -14.67
CA ALA A 141 -9.49 -16.23 -13.35
C ALA A 141 -10.45 -15.14 -12.82
N GLU A 142 -10.87 -14.20 -13.67
CA GLU A 142 -11.86 -13.17 -13.34
C GLU A 142 -13.24 -13.78 -13.00
N GLY A 143 -13.68 -14.77 -13.78
CA GLY A 143 -14.91 -15.52 -13.51
C GLY A 143 -14.85 -16.26 -12.16
N LEU A 144 -13.73 -16.91 -11.86
CA LEU A 144 -13.50 -17.60 -10.58
C LEU A 144 -13.45 -16.63 -9.39
N LEU A 145 -12.83 -15.46 -9.58
CA LEU A 145 -12.84 -14.41 -8.56
C LEU A 145 -14.26 -13.89 -8.31
N THR A 146 -15.04 -13.68 -9.38
CA THR A 146 -16.46 -13.27 -9.29
C THR A 146 -17.29 -14.30 -8.52
N GLU A 147 -17.06 -15.59 -8.80
CA GLU A 147 -17.68 -16.70 -8.07
C GLU A 147 -17.32 -16.66 -6.57
N ALA A 148 -16.04 -16.54 -6.23
CA ALA A 148 -15.57 -16.46 -4.84
C ALA A 148 -16.14 -15.23 -4.10
N LEU A 149 -16.17 -14.07 -4.75
CA LEU A 149 -16.76 -12.84 -4.20
C LEU A 149 -18.28 -12.98 -3.98
N SER A 150 -18.98 -13.69 -4.88
CA SER A 150 -20.40 -13.99 -4.72
C SER A 150 -20.65 -14.87 -3.48
N LEU A 151 -19.85 -15.91 -3.28
CA LEU A 151 -19.93 -16.80 -2.11
C LEU A 151 -19.62 -16.04 -0.81
N LEU A 152 -18.63 -15.15 -0.80
CA LEU A 152 -18.36 -14.26 0.33
C LEU A 152 -19.54 -13.30 0.59
N GLY A 153 -20.21 -12.83 -0.47
CA GLY A 153 -21.46 -12.07 -0.36
C GLY A 153 -22.54 -12.85 0.39
N GLN A 154 -22.72 -14.14 0.08
CA GLN A 154 -23.68 -15.02 0.77
C GLN A 154 -23.30 -15.23 2.25
N VAL A 155 -22.02 -15.43 2.57
CA VAL A 155 -21.54 -15.52 3.96
C VAL A 155 -21.90 -14.25 4.75
N ARG A 156 -21.64 -13.07 4.17
CA ARG A 156 -21.95 -11.78 4.81
C ARG A 156 -23.45 -11.59 4.98
N GLU A 157 -24.27 -12.08 4.05
CA GLU A 157 -25.72 -12.00 4.17
C GLU A 157 -26.26 -12.90 5.27
N ASP A 158 -25.79 -14.13 5.36
CA ASP A 158 -26.14 -15.04 6.45
C ASP A 158 -25.73 -14.47 7.82
N GLN A 159 -24.57 -13.82 7.90
CA GLN A 159 -24.10 -13.11 9.10
C GLN A 159 -25.00 -11.93 9.45
N ARG A 160 -25.43 -11.12 8.47
CA ARG A 160 -26.41 -10.05 8.68
C ARG A 160 -27.73 -10.59 9.19
N HIS A 161 -28.22 -11.68 8.61
CA HIS A 161 -29.46 -12.31 9.06
C HIS A 161 -29.34 -12.81 10.51
N LEU A 162 -28.21 -13.40 10.91
CA LEU A 162 -27.95 -13.76 12.31
C LEU A 162 -28.01 -12.53 13.23
N LEU A 163 -27.31 -11.44 12.87
CA LEU A 163 -27.30 -10.20 13.65
C LEU A 163 -28.70 -9.56 13.75
N GLY A 164 -29.47 -9.56 12.66
CA GLY A 164 -30.84 -9.08 12.62
C GLY A 164 -31.75 -9.84 13.59
N ARG A 165 -31.61 -11.17 13.67
CA ARG A 165 -32.32 -12.00 14.67
C ARG A 165 -31.95 -11.69 16.11
N LEU A 166 -30.76 -11.12 16.34
CA LEU A 166 -30.27 -10.69 17.64
C LEU A 166 -30.62 -9.22 17.93
N GLY A 167 -31.41 -8.56 17.06
CA GLY A 167 -31.79 -7.16 17.20
C GLY A 167 -30.69 -6.16 16.83
N VAL A 168 -29.61 -6.61 16.20
CA VAL A 168 -28.51 -5.77 15.72
C VAL A 168 -28.69 -5.57 14.21
N ALA A 169 -29.29 -4.45 13.81
CA ALA A 169 -29.55 -4.14 12.42
C ALA A 169 -28.87 -2.83 12.01
N ASP A 170 -27.83 -2.95 11.18
CA ASP A 170 -27.26 -1.84 10.42
C ASP A 170 -26.80 -2.41 9.07
N GLN A 171 -27.53 -2.05 8.01
CA GLN A 171 -27.28 -2.56 6.66
C GLN A 171 -26.03 -1.93 6.03
N ALA A 172 -25.60 -0.76 6.51
CA ALA A 172 -24.43 -0.06 5.99
C ALA A 172 -23.13 -0.55 6.63
N ALA A 173 -23.19 -1.07 7.86
CA ALA A 173 -22.02 -1.56 8.57
C ALA A 173 -21.56 -2.96 8.13
N ARG A 174 -20.24 -3.20 8.19
CA ARG A 174 -19.69 -4.55 8.00
C ARG A 174 -20.16 -5.48 9.13
N PRO A 175 -20.72 -6.67 8.82
CA PRO A 175 -21.25 -7.58 9.84
C PRO A 175 -20.23 -7.96 10.91
N GLN A 176 -18.96 -8.13 10.54
CA GLN A 176 -17.86 -8.47 11.45
C GLN A 176 -17.68 -7.40 12.55
N LEU A 177 -17.80 -6.11 12.19
CA LEU A 177 -17.66 -4.99 13.14
C LEU A 177 -18.85 -4.95 14.11
N LEU A 178 -20.06 -5.18 13.61
CA LEU A 178 -21.27 -5.27 14.43
C LEU A 178 -21.18 -6.45 15.40
N PHE A 179 -20.71 -7.61 14.92
CA PHE A 179 -20.51 -8.78 15.74
C PHE A 179 -19.46 -8.54 16.83
N TYR A 180 -18.32 -7.95 16.48
CA TYR A 180 -17.27 -7.60 17.45
C TYR A 180 -17.80 -6.69 18.56
N LYS A 181 -18.57 -5.66 18.19
CA LYS A 181 -19.23 -4.75 19.14
C LYS A 181 -20.24 -5.49 20.01
N LEU A 182 -21.07 -6.36 19.43
CA LEU A 182 -22.06 -7.16 20.15
C LEU A 182 -21.40 -8.07 21.19
N THR A 183 -20.36 -8.82 20.80
CA THR A 183 -19.62 -9.68 21.72
C THR A 183 -18.91 -8.89 22.81
N GLY A 184 -18.39 -7.69 22.47
CA GLY A 184 -17.81 -6.78 23.44
C GLY A 184 -18.84 -6.23 24.43
N GLN A 185 -20.13 -6.18 24.07
CA GLN A 185 -21.20 -5.66 24.92
C GLN A 185 -21.88 -6.72 25.80
N ALA A 186 -21.74 -8.00 25.48
CA ALA A 186 -22.38 -9.08 26.21
C ALA A 186 -21.63 -9.41 27.51
N ASP A 187 -22.24 -9.12 28.67
CA ASP A 187 -21.61 -9.30 29.98
C ASP A 187 -21.40 -10.79 30.37
N SER A 188 -22.33 -11.67 30.00
CA SER A 188 -22.21 -13.10 30.31
C SER A 188 -21.19 -13.80 29.40
N ALA A 189 -20.22 -14.49 30.01
CA ALA A 189 -19.25 -15.32 29.30
C ALA A 189 -19.92 -16.40 28.44
N ALA A 190 -20.93 -17.10 28.98
CA ALA A 190 -21.70 -18.09 28.25
C ALA A 190 -22.46 -17.50 27.05
N THR A 191 -22.95 -16.27 27.15
CA THR A 191 -23.57 -15.57 26.02
C THR A 191 -22.54 -15.27 24.93
N ARG A 192 -21.36 -14.76 25.29
CA ARG A 192 -20.26 -14.52 24.33
C ARG A 192 -19.88 -15.82 23.60
N ALA A 193 -19.71 -16.92 24.34
CA ALA A 193 -19.39 -18.23 23.78
C ALA A 193 -20.44 -18.71 22.76
N LYS A 194 -21.73 -18.61 23.11
CA LYS A 194 -22.85 -18.97 22.23
C LYS A 194 -22.92 -18.10 20.98
N LEU A 195 -22.69 -16.78 21.12
CA LEU A 195 -22.65 -15.85 19.99
C LEU A 195 -21.52 -16.21 19.03
N THR A 196 -20.31 -16.47 19.54
CA THR A 196 -19.16 -16.86 18.72
C THR A 196 -19.35 -18.21 18.04
N ALA A 197 -19.91 -19.19 18.74
CA ALA A 197 -20.24 -20.49 18.14
C ALA A 197 -21.27 -20.35 17.00
N ALA A 198 -22.33 -19.55 17.20
CA ALA A 198 -23.33 -19.30 16.17
C ALA A 198 -22.73 -18.56 14.97
N TRP A 199 -21.88 -17.56 15.21
CA TRP A 199 -21.18 -16.81 14.16
C TRP A 199 -20.30 -17.71 13.29
N ARG A 200 -19.47 -18.55 13.93
CA ARG A 200 -18.63 -19.54 13.23
C ARG A 200 -19.46 -20.56 12.46
N ALA A 201 -20.57 -21.04 13.02
CA ALA A 201 -21.45 -22.01 12.35
C ALA A 201 -22.08 -21.41 11.08
N VAL A 202 -22.44 -20.13 11.10
CA VAL A 202 -22.93 -19.40 9.93
C VAL A 202 -21.83 -19.27 8.87
N GLY A 203 -20.62 -18.84 9.26
CA GLY A 203 -19.50 -18.71 8.32
C GLY A 203 -19.12 -20.02 7.61
N LYS A 204 -19.32 -21.17 8.26
CA LYS A 204 -19.00 -22.49 7.71
C LYS A 204 -19.90 -22.94 6.56
N ARG A 205 -21.11 -22.38 6.40
CA ARG A 205 -22.11 -22.87 5.43
C ARG A 205 -21.62 -22.86 3.98
N HIS A 206 -20.84 -21.84 3.61
CA HIS A 206 -20.31 -21.67 2.25
C HIS A 206 -18.82 -21.97 2.15
N GLN A 207 -18.18 -22.43 3.24
CA GLN A 207 -16.72 -22.60 3.29
C GLN A 207 -16.20 -23.62 2.27
N GLY A 208 -16.93 -24.71 2.04
CA GLY A 208 -16.55 -25.75 1.07
C GLY A 208 -16.48 -25.18 -0.36
N PRO A 209 -17.60 -24.70 -0.92
CA PRO A 209 -17.63 -24.09 -2.25
C PRO A 209 -16.65 -22.91 -2.39
N LEU A 210 -16.50 -22.08 -1.35
CA LEU A 210 -15.56 -20.96 -1.39
C LEU A 210 -14.10 -21.44 -1.49
N ALA A 211 -13.72 -22.46 -0.71
CA ALA A 211 -12.39 -23.05 -0.80
C ALA A 211 -12.14 -23.65 -2.19
N GLU A 212 -13.13 -24.32 -2.79
CA GLU A 212 -13.03 -24.88 -4.14
C GLU A 212 -12.90 -23.82 -5.24
N ALA A 213 -13.60 -22.69 -5.11
CA ALA A 213 -13.46 -21.55 -6.02
C ALA A 213 -12.06 -20.92 -5.92
N VAL A 214 -11.55 -20.75 -4.70
CA VAL A 214 -10.18 -20.25 -4.45
C VAL A 214 -9.13 -21.23 -4.96
N ASP A 215 -9.30 -22.54 -4.75
CA ASP A 215 -8.39 -23.57 -5.26
C ASP A 215 -8.30 -23.55 -6.79
N ARG A 216 -9.44 -23.41 -7.48
CA ARG A 216 -9.47 -23.25 -8.94
C ARG A 216 -8.78 -21.96 -9.40
N LEU A 217 -8.94 -20.86 -8.66
CA LEU A 217 -8.25 -19.61 -8.94
C LEU A 217 -6.72 -19.76 -8.81
N ILE A 218 -6.26 -20.46 -7.78
CA ILE A 218 -4.83 -20.75 -7.57
C ILE A 218 -4.31 -21.66 -8.69
N GLU A 219 -5.07 -22.67 -9.12
CA GLU A 219 -4.68 -23.56 -10.21
C GLU A 219 -4.56 -22.81 -11.54
N GLU A 220 -5.49 -21.91 -11.84
CA GLU A 220 -5.40 -21.04 -13.02
C GLU A 220 -4.13 -20.17 -12.98
N ARG A 221 -3.75 -19.64 -11.80
CA ARG A 221 -2.47 -18.91 -11.65
C ARG A 221 -1.26 -19.79 -11.88
N ARG A 222 -1.28 -21.05 -11.44
CA ARG A 222 -0.20 -22.01 -11.71
C ARG A 222 -0.07 -22.26 -13.20
N ALA A 223 -1.18 -22.46 -13.90
CA ALA A 223 -1.21 -22.64 -15.35
C ALA A 223 -0.64 -21.43 -16.08
N GLN A 224 -1.06 -20.21 -15.70
CA GLN A 224 -0.51 -18.96 -16.25
C GLN A 224 0.99 -18.83 -16.00
N SER A 225 1.42 -19.01 -14.76
CA SER A 225 2.83 -18.93 -14.36
C SER A 225 3.70 -19.96 -15.09
N ALA A 226 3.20 -21.18 -15.29
CA ALA A 226 3.88 -22.22 -16.06
C ALA A 226 3.94 -21.88 -17.55
N GLY A 227 2.87 -21.31 -18.12
CA GLY A 227 2.83 -20.80 -19.49
C GLY A 227 3.83 -19.67 -19.75
N GLU A 228 4.12 -18.87 -18.72
CA GLU A 228 5.18 -17.84 -18.74
C GLU A 228 6.60 -18.40 -18.50
N GLY A 229 6.73 -19.71 -18.26
CA GLY A 229 8.03 -20.39 -18.08
C GLY A 229 8.58 -20.33 -16.65
N HIS A 230 7.77 -19.99 -15.66
CA HIS A 230 8.18 -19.98 -14.25
C HIS A 230 7.96 -21.34 -13.58
N THR A 231 8.85 -21.70 -12.65
CA THR A 231 8.80 -22.98 -11.92
C THR A 231 7.65 -23.06 -10.91
N SER A 232 7.20 -21.91 -10.40
CA SER A 232 6.05 -21.78 -9.51
C SER A 232 5.50 -20.35 -9.59
N VAL A 233 4.29 -20.14 -9.04
CA VAL A 233 3.70 -18.80 -8.92
C VAL A 233 4.59 -17.92 -8.04
N LEU A 234 5.12 -18.47 -6.94
CA LEU A 234 6.03 -17.77 -6.05
C LEU A 234 7.32 -17.36 -6.77
N ALA A 235 7.92 -18.24 -7.58
CA ALA A 235 9.14 -17.93 -8.33
C ALA A 235 8.95 -16.74 -9.28
N ARG A 236 7.76 -16.62 -9.88
CA ARG A 236 7.38 -15.44 -10.67
C ARG A 236 7.30 -14.19 -9.80
N THR A 237 6.63 -14.27 -8.66
CA THR A 237 6.45 -13.15 -7.72
C THR A 237 7.78 -12.67 -7.14
N LEU A 238 8.71 -13.58 -6.83
CA LEU A 238 10.01 -13.28 -6.22
C LEU A 238 11.09 -12.84 -7.22
N ARG A 239 10.79 -12.69 -8.52
CA ARG A 239 11.77 -12.25 -9.53
C ARG A 239 12.51 -10.95 -9.19
N ARG A 240 11.84 -10.06 -8.44
CA ARG A 240 12.40 -8.76 -8.02
C ARG A 240 12.81 -8.74 -6.54
N ALA A 241 12.60 -9.83 -5.81
CA ALA A 241 13.04 -9.92 -4.42
C ALA A 241 14.56 -9.82 -4.35
N ARG A 242 15.06 -9.26 -3.25
CA ARG A 242 16.48 -9.23 -2.88
C ARG A 242 16.77 -10.17 -1.71
N ALA A 243 15.73 -10.65 -1.02
CA ALA A 243 15.77 -11.76 -0.08
C ALA A 243 15.63 -13.12 -0.81
N GLY A 244 16.32 -14.15 -0.33
CA GLY A 244 16.17 -15.50 -0.85
C GLY A 244 14.85 -16.15 -0.44
N GLU A 245 14.35 -17.11 -1.24
CA GLU A 245 13.14 -17.87 -0.89
C GLU A 245 13.27 -18.58 0.47
N SER A 246 14.42 -19.20 0.74
CA SER A 246 14.72 -19.87 2.02
C SER A 246 14.80 -18.90 3.21
N ASP A 247 15.21 -17.65 2.96
CA ASP A 247 15.30 -16.61 3.97
C ASP A 247 13.89 -16.15 4.40
N ILE A 248 13.00 -15.99 3.42
CA ILE A 248 11.58 -15.69 3.64
C ILE A 248 10.88 -16.83 4.38
N GLU A 249 11.10 -18.08 3.97
CA GLU A 249 10.54 -19.26 4.66
C GLU A 249 11.02 -19.31 6.13
N THR A 250 12.32 -19.11 6.37
CA THR A 250 12.90 -19.08 7.73
C THR A 250 12.27 -18.00 8.58
N PHE A 251 12.12 -16.78 8.04
CA PHE A 251 11.47 -15.67 8.72
C PHE A 251 10.01 -15.99 9.08
N LEU A 252 9.23 -16.53 8.14
CA LEU A 252 7.82 -16.85 8.35
C LEU A 252 7.63 -17.95 9.41
N HIS A 253 8.48 -18.98 9.41
CA HIS A 253 8.46 -20.02 10.44
C HIS A 253 8.80 -19.45 11.82
N ASP A 254 9.83 -18.61 11.94
CA ASP A 254 10.18 -17.95 13.21
C ASP A 254 9.04 -17.03 13.70
N PHE A 255 8.49 -16.20 12.81
CA PHE A 255 7.37 -15.32 13.13
C PHE A 255 6.17 -16.11 13.64
N LEU A 256 5.77 -17.19 12.95
CA LEU A 256 4.60 -17.97 13.34
C LEU A 256 4.81 -18.67 14.69
N ARG A 257 6.00 -19.20 14.99
CA ARG A 257 6.31 -19.78 16.32
C ARG A 257 6.15 -18.75 17.43
N ARG A 258 6.67 -17.54 17.23
CA ARG A 258 6.52 -16.43 18.19
C ARG A 258 5.07 -15.96 18.29
N ALA A 259 4.34 -15.90 17.19
CA ALA A 259 2.92 -15.59 17.17
C ALA A 259 2.10 -16.56 18.01
N MET A 260 2.37 -17.88 17.91
CA MET A 260 1.72 -18.89 18.75
C MET A 260 2.02 -18.67 20.24
N SER A 261 3.26 -18.34 20.60
CA SER A 261 3.62 -18.02 21.98
C SER A 261 2.94 -16.73 22.47
N GLY A 262 2.89 -15.69 21.63
CA GLY A 262 2.24 -14.42 21.95
C GLY A 262 0.72 -14.57 22.14
N ALA A 263 0.07 -15.41 21.34
CA ALA A 263 -1.34 -15.72 21.48
C ALA A 263 -1.65 -16.40 22.82
N ALA A 264 -0.84 -17.37 23.25
CA ALA A 264 -1.00 -18.02 24.56
C ALA A 264 -0.86 -17.03 25.73
N THR A 265 0.06 -16.07 25.62
CA THR A 265 0.19 -14.98 26.60
C THR A 265 -1.07 -14.12 26.64
N LEU A 266 -1.58 -13.70 25.48
CA LEU A 266 -2.79 -12.87 25.41
C LEU A 266 -4.06 -13.62 25.87
N GLU A 267 -4.14 -14.92 25.62
CA GLU A 267 -5.18 -15.80 26.15
C GLU A 267 -5.18 -15.81 27.68
N THR A 268 -4.00 -15.95 28.28
CA THR A 268 -3.82 -15.90 29.73
C THR A 268 -4.27 -14.55 30.30
N GLN A 269 -3.79 -13.45 29.70
CA GLN A 269 -4.18 -12.09 30.08
C GLN A 269 -5.70 -11.86 29.95
N THR A 270 -6.33 -12.42 28.91
CA THR A 270 -7.77 -12.30 28.71
C THR A 270 -8.55 -13.05 29.78
N ALA A 271 -8.13 -14.28 30.11
CA ALA A 271 -8.76 -15.10 31.16
C ALA A 271 -8.56 -14.53 32.57
N GLN A 272 -7.50 -13.75 32.81
CA GLN A 272 -7.28 -13.00 34.05
C GLN A 272 -8.15 -11.74 34.12
N ALA A 273 -8.35 -11.06 32.99
CA ALA A 273 -9.10 -9.80 32.94
C ALA A 273 -10.62 -9.98 33.04
N VAL A 274 -11.16 -11.09 32.52
CA VAL A 274 -12.62 -11.34 32.44
C VAL A 274 -12.96 -12.81 32.63
N GLU A 275 -14.19 -13.09 33.05
CA GLU A 275 -14.73 -14.45 33.01
C GLU A 275 -14.76 -14.98 31.56
N VAL A 276 -14.40 -16.25 31.38
CA VAL A 276 -14.34 -16.91 30.07
C VAL A 276 -15.14 -18.21 30.09
N ASP A 277 -15.73 -18.56 28.94
CA ASP A 277 -16.40 -19.84 28.67
C ASP A 277 -15.98 -20.28 27.25
N GLY A 278 -15.11 -21.29 27.17
CA GLY A 278 -14.44 -21.67 25.92
C GLY A 278 -13.13 -20.91 25.68
N PRO A 279 -12.72 -20.71 24.41
CA PRO A 279 -11.45 -20.08 24.07
C PRO A 279 -11.32 -18.64 24.62
N PRO A 280 -10.27 -18.28 25.38
CA PRO A 280 -10.16 -16.96 25.99
C PRO A 280 -10.26 -15.78 25.00
N LEU A 281 -9.66 -15.90 23.81
CA LEU A 281 -9.72 -14.83 22.79
C LEU A 281 -11.13 -14.56 22.24
N ASP A 282 -12.09 -15.47 22.41
CA ASP A 282 -13.50 -15.21 22.08
C ASP A 282 -14.12 -14.13 23.00
N HIS A 283 -13.47 -13.85 24.13
CA HIS A 283 -13.87 -12.82 25.10
C HIS A 283 -12.98 -11.58 25.07
N PHE A 284 -11.99 -11.52 24.17
CA PHE A 284 -11.05 -10.41 24.06
C PHE A 284 -11.76 -9.07 23.81
N ALA A 285 -12.77 -9.05 22.94
CA ALA A 285 -13.58 -7.86 22.66
C ALA A 285 -14.21 -7.26 23.94
N TYR A 286 -14.64 -8.14 24.85
CA TYR A 286 -15.24 -7.75 26.13
C TYR A 286 -14.17 -7.25 27.10
N ALA A 287 -13.03 -7.94 27.20
CA ALA A 287 -11.89 -7.50 27.99
C ALA A 287 -11.43 -6.10 27.56
N LEU A 288 -11.24 -5.87 26.26
CA LEU A 288 -10.88 -4.57 25.70
C LEU A 288 -11.94 -3.50 25.96
N ARG A 289 -13.23 -3.84 25.89
CA ARG A 289 -14.31 -2.89 26.21
C ARG A 289 -14.26 -2.46 27.67
N ARG A 290 -13.96 -3.35 28.62
CA ARG A 290 -13.85 -2.98 30.05
C ARG A 290 -12.77 -1.92 30.28
N LEU A 291 -11.67 -2.01 29.55
CA LEU A 291 -10.56 -1.03 29.62
C LEU A 291 -10.91 0.33 29.01
N THR A 292 -11.95 0.37 28.17
CA THR A 292 -12.36 1.57 27.43
C THR A 292 -13.70 2.11 27.90
N LEU A 293 -14.32 1.50 28.91
CA LEU A 293 -15.63 1.90 29.40
C LEU A 293 -15.56 3.31 30.01
N GLY A 294 -16.38 4.22 29.50
CA GLY A 294 -16.39 5.62 29.92
C GLY A 294 -15.16 6.43 29.45
N ALA A 295 -14.27 5.84 28.67
CA ALA A 295 -13.10 6.53 28.13
C ALA A 295 -13.52 7.54 27.05
N ARG A 296 -12.92 8.73 27.10
CA ARG A 296 -13.05 9.70 26.01
C ARG A 296 -12.26 9.21 24.79
N ILE A 297 -12.89 9.21 23.62
CA ILE A 297 -12.20 8.96 22.34
C ILE A 297 -11.65 10.29 21.85
N PRO A 298 -10.32 10.44 21.70
CA PRO A 298 -9.75 11.67 21.17
C PRO A 298 -9.98 11.74 19.65
N SER A 299 -10.06 12.97 19.17
CA SER A 299 -9.93 13.30 17.75
C SER A 299 -8.84 14.35 17.60
N PHE A 300 -8.22 14.45 16.45
CA PHE A 300 -7.08 15.33 16.19
C PHE A 300 -7.40 16.24 15.02
N ASP A 301 -6.91 17.48 15.05
CA ASP A 301 -7.06 18.37 13.91
C ASP A 301 -6.14 17.92 12.75
N LEU A 302 -6.71 17.81 11.55
CA LEU A 302 -6.04 17.27 10.38
C LEU A 302 -4.83 18.12 9.97
N ASP A 303 -4.91 19.45 10.08
CA ASP A 303 -3.83 20.33 9.67
C ASP A 303 -2.62 20.19 10.60
N GLU A 304 -2.86 20.02 11.89
CA GLU A 304 -1.81 19.73 12.85
C GLU A 304 -1.15 18.37 12.60
N CYS A 305 -1.97 17.34 12.32
CA CYS A 305 -1.48 16.03 11.95
C CYS A 305 -0.62 16.08 10.67
N LEU A 306 -1.04 16.79 9.63
CA LEU A 306 -0.26 16.95 8.40
C LEU A 306 1.05 17.70 8.65
N ARG A 307 1.03 18.77 9.48
CA ARG A 307 2.26 19.46 9.91
C ARG A 307 3.21 18.51 10.64
N TYR A 308 2.69 17.61 11.47
CA TYR A 308 3.48 16.60 12.17
C TYR A 308 4.12 15.61 11.18
N VAL A 309 3.34 15.05 10.26
CA VAL A 309 3.84 14.14 9.21
C VAL A 309 4.96 14.80 8.39
N PHE A 310 4.79 16.07 8.00
CA PHE A 310 5.80 16.80 7.24
C PHE A 310 7.06 17.08 8.07
N ALA A 311 6.92 17.35 9.37
CA ALA A 311 8.05 17.53 10.27
C ALA A 311 8.85 16.23 10.45
N VAL A 312 8.17 15.09 10.57
CA VAL A 312 8.81 13.75 10.59
C VAL A 312 9.58 13.50 9.29
N ALA A 313 8.94 13.74 8.14
CA ALA A 313 9.57 13.55 6.83
C ALA A 313 10.83 14.42 6.65
N ARG A 314 10.79 15.68 7.09
CA ARG A 314 11.95 16.57 7.06
C ARG A 314 13.07 16.07 7.96
N ALA A 315 12.76 15.75 9.22
CA ALA A 315 13.75 15.31 10.19
C ALA A 315 14.42 14.00 9.74
N ALA A 316 13.61 12.97 9.48
CA ALA A 316 14.10 11.62 9.20
C ALA A 316 14.65 11.46 7.77
N LEU A 317 14.00 12.03 6.76
CA LEU A 317 14.33 11.79 5.35
C LEU A 317 14.99 12.99 4.66
N GLY A 318 14.96 14.17 5.28
CA GLY A 318 15.40 15.41 4.61
C GLY A 318 14.44 15.84 3.50
N LEU A 319 13.19 15.35 3.55
CA LEU A 319 12.14 15.66 2.58
C LEU A 319 11.34 16.88 3.06
N GLU A 320 11.53 18.01 2.39
CA GLU A 320 10.82 19.25 2.64
C GLU A 320 9.51 19.26 1.85
N LEU A 321 8.40 19.49 2.54
CA LEU A 321 7.05 19.45 1.97
C LEU A 321 6.35 20.80 2.14
N SER A 322 5.76 21.31 1.06
CA SER A 322 5.07 22.60 1.06
C SER A 322 3.76 22.50 0.29
N ARG A 323 2.64 22.87 0.93
CA ARG A 323 1.33 22.92 0.29
C ARG A 323 1.33 23.99 -0.82
N THR A 324 0.84 23.65 -1.99
CA THR A 324 0.86 24.54 -3.18
C THR A 324 -0.49 25.13 -3.55
N SER A 325 -1.60 24.57 -3.06
CA SER A 325 -2.94 25.09 -3.31
C SER A 325 -3.85 25.02 -2.08
N THR A 326 -4.91 25.83 -2.09
CA THR A 326 -5.98 25.82 -1.08
C THR A 326 -7.17 25.01 -1.61
N GLU A 327 -7.38 23.83 -1.04
CA GLU A 327 -8.59 22.98 -1.05
C GLU A 327 -9.66 23.23 -2.14
N ALA A 328 -9.32 23.09 -3.42
CA ALA A 328 -10.37 22.92 -4.43
C ALA A 328 -10.96 21.51 -4.27
N GLY A 329 -12.17 21.41 -3.72
CA GLY A 329 -12.87 20.12 -3.55
C GLY A 329 -12.36 19.22 -2.42
N GLY A 330 -11.54 19.73 -1.49
CA GLY A 330 -10.98 18.96 -0.36
C GLY A 330 -9.74 18.13 -0.70
N ILE A 331 -9.10 18.42 -1.85
CA ILE A 331 -7.81 17.87 -2.27
C ILE A 331 -6.68 18.82 -1.83
N ILE A 332 -5.59 18.27 -1.31
CA ILE A 332 -4.40 19.04 -0.88
C ILE A 332 -3.22 18.70 -1.80
N GLU A 333 -2.71 19.68 -2.52
CA GLU A 333 -1.50 19.53 -3.33
C GLU A 333 -0.26 19.94 -2.54
N VAL A 334 0.80 19.13 -2.64
CA VAL A 334 2.04 19.30 -1.91
C VAL A 334 3.22 19.15 -2.86
N SER A 335 4.09 20.14 -2.88
CA SER A 335 5.40 20.06 -3.53
C SER A 335 6.44 19.47 -2.57
N ALA A 336 7.35 18.66 -3.11
CA ALA A 336 8.41 18.02 -2.35
C ALA A 336 9.79 18.44 -2.85
N ARG A 337 10.71 18.71 -1.91
CA ARG A 337 12.12 19.00 -2.18
C ARG A 337 13.02 18.14 -1.30
N ALA A 338 14.16 17.73 -1.82
CA ALA A 338 15.19 17.01 -1.08
C ALA A 338 16.55 17.64 -1.38
N GLY A 339 17.31 17.99 -0.34
CA GLY A 339 18.62 18.64 -0.48
C GLY A 339 18.57 19.92 -1.33
N GLY A 340 17.49 20.70 -1.20
CA GLY A 340 17.30 21.94 -1.95
C GLY A 340 16.94 21.75 -3.43
N ARG A 341 16.67 20.53 -3.91
CA ARG A 341 16.22 20.26 -5.30
C ARG A 341 14.77 19.73 -5.32
N PRO A 342 13.98 19.98 -6.38
CA PRO A 342 12.68 19.34 -6.56
C PRO A 342 12.81 17.81 -6.49
N ALA A 343 11.97 17.17 -5.67
CA ALA A 343 11.91 15.73 -5.50
C ALA A 343 10.64 15.12 -6.12
N GLY A 344 9.57 15.91 -6.24
CA GLY A 344 8.29 15.50 -6.81
C GLY A 344 7.10 16.21 -6.19
N SER A 345 5.92 15.60 -6.29
CA SER A 345 4.68 16.12 -5.72
C SER A 345 3.77 15.05 -5.14
N LEU A 346 2.90 15.45 -4.22
CA LEU A 346 1.87 14.62 -3.61
C LEU A 346 0.51 15.29 -3.82
N THR A 347 -0.49 14.49 -4.10
CA THR A 347 -1.91 14.88 -4.05
C THR A 347 -2.57 14.08 -2.94
N LEU A 348 -3.04 14.77 -1.90
CA LEU A 348 -3.73 14.13 -0.77
C LEU A 348 -5.24 14.30 -0.94
N ASP A 349 -5.93 13.19 -1.16
CA ASP A 349 -7.38 13.11 -1.20
C ASP A 349 -7.89 12.33 0.02
N LEU A 350 -8.20 13.05 1.10
CA LEU A 350 -8.30 12.45 2.43
C LEU A 350 -9.73 12.19 2.90
N TRP A 351 -10.71 12.85 2.29
CA TRP A 351 -12.11 12.80 2.73
C TRP A 351 -12.96 11.98 1.78
N ASP A 352 -13.85 11.18 2.35
CA ASP A 352 -14.90 10.51 1.60
C ASP A 352 -15.91 11.52 1.04
N ALA A 353 -16.55 11.19 -0.08
CA ALA A 353 -17.53 12.05 -0.75
C ALA A 353 -18.60 11.22 -1.49
N PRO A 354 -19.83 11.73 -1.67
CA PRO A 354 -20.95 10.94 -2.22
C PRO A 354 -20.74 10.40 -3.65
N HIS A 355 -19.91 11.05 -4.45
CA HIS A 355 -19.58 10.61 -5.81
C HIS A 355 -18.43 9.59 -5.85
N LYS A 356 -17.78 9.33 -4.70
CA LYS A 356 -16.66 8.42 -4.61
C LYS A 356 -17.13 7.03 -4.25
N THR A 357 -16.59 6.04 -4.92
CA THR A 357 -16.79 4.64 -4.57
C THR A 357 -16.11 4.37 -3.23
N VAL A 358 -16.85 3.79 -2.28
CA VAL A 358 -16.29 3.33 -1.00
C VAL A 358 -15.24 2.26 -1.29
N GLY A 359 -13.97 2.61 -1.08
CA GLY A 359 -12.81 1.76 -1.35
C GLY A 359 -11.86 1.74 -0.15
N ALA A 360 -10.88 0.83 -0.18
CA ALA A 360 -9.80 0.84 0.80
C ALA A 360 -8.96 2.12 0.65
N ASN A 361 -8.37 2.57 1.77
CA ASN A 361 -7.27 3.54 1.71
C ASN A 361 -6.14 2.92 0.86
N HIS A 362 -5.51 3.76 0.06
CA HIS A 362 -4.43 3.31 -0.79
C HIS A 362 -3.59 4.50 -1.24
N THR A 363 -2.33 4.21 -1.50
CA THR A 363 -1.42 5.11 -2.19
C THR A 363 -1.11 4.50 -3.50
N HIS A 364 -1.17 5.33 -4.51
CA HIS A 364 -0.70 4.95 -5.80
C HIS A 364 0.40 5.96 -6.21
N GLY A 365 1.46 5.46 -6.85
CA GLY A 365 2.53 6.29 -7.38
C GLY A 365 2.39 6.43 -8.89
N VAL A 366 2.44 7.65 -9.42
CA VAL A 366 2.57 7.86 -10.86
C VAL A 366 4.01 7.60 -11.28
N ARG A 367 4.18 6.69 -12.23
CA ARG A 367 5.47 6.25 -12.77
C ARG A 367 6.08 7.26 -13.76
N ASN A 368 6.28 8.49 -13.33
CA ASN A 368 6.77 9.55 -14.22
C ASN A 368 8.19 10.03 -13.92
N ARG A 369 8.99 9.31 -13.14
CA ARG A 369 10.39 9.70 -12.95
C ARG A 369 11.22 9.41 -14.21
N THR A 370 11.79 10.48 -14.77
CA THR A 370 12.82 10.42 -15.82
C THR A 370 13.88 11.48 -15.50
N ALA A 371 15.14 11.06 -15.36
CA ALA A 371 16.30 11.93 -15.21
C ALA A 371 17.30 11.61 -16.31
N TRP A 372 17.21 12.34 -17.42
CA TRP A 372 17.98 12.13 -18.64
C TRP A 372 18.49 13.47 -19.23
N PRO A 373 19.63 13.51 -19.93
CA PRO A 373 20.11 14.75 -20.55
C PRO A 373 19.04 15.49 -21.37
N GLY A 374 18.70 16.70 -20.95
CA GLY A 374 17.68 17.54 -21.59
C GLY A 374 16.23 17.07 -21.42
N LEU A 375 15.96 16.16 -20.49
CA LEU A 375 14.62 15.66 -20.16
C LEU A 375 14.54 15.27 -18.67
N GLU A 376 13.74 16.02 -17.93
CA GLU A 376 13.45 15.74 -16.52
C GLU A 376 11.94 15.63 -16.33
N GLN A 377 11.50 14.56 -15.68
CA GLN A 377 10.14 14.37 -15.19
C GLN A 377 10.23 13.93 -13.72
N LEU A 378 9.53 14.64 -12.84
CA LEU A 378 9.54 14.38 -11.41
C LEU A 378 8.40 13.44 -11.02
N PRO A 379 8.59 12.51 -10.07
CA PRO A 379 7.52 11.63 -9.62
C PRO A 379 6.36 12.41 -9.00
N ALA A 380 5.15 11.92 -9.22
CA ALA A 380 3.95 12.34 -8.49
C ALA A 380 3.34 11.13 -7.77
N ALA A 381 2.79 11.32 -6.57
CA ALA A 381 2.01 10.29 -5.88
C ALA A 381 0.63 10.82 -5.48
N TYR A 382 -0.37 9.95 -5.55
CA TYR A 382 -1.72 10.23 -5.10
C TYR A 382 -2.02 9.39 -3.86
N VAL A 383 -2.32 10.07 -2.77
CA VAL A 383 -2.62 9.47 -1.47
C VAL A 383 -4.12 9.58 -1.24
N THR A 384 -4.78 8.43 -1.23
CA THR A 384 -6.21 8.33 -0.96
C THR A 384 -6.43 7.86 0.47
N CYS A 385 -7.04 8.71 1.28
CA CYS A 385 -7.70 8.30 2.51
C CYS A 385 -9.21 8.52 2.38
N ARG A 386 -10.03 7.61 2.91
CA ARG A 386 -11.50 7.70 2.88
C ARG A 386 -12.05 8.03 4.26
N PHE A 387 -11.57 9.13 4.85
CA PHE A 387 -12.01 9.54 6.18
C PHE A 387 -13.46 9.99 6.14
N GLN A 388 -14.25 9.46 7.08
CA GLN A 388 -15.63 9.88 7.29
C GLN A 388 -15.65 11.25 7.98
N ARG A 389 -16.47 12.17 7.47
CA ARG A 389 -16.65 13.50 8.06
C ARG A 389 -17.62 13.41 9.24
N ASP A 390 -17.23 13.89 10.43
CA ASP A 390 -18.16 14.15 11.53
C ASP A 390 -18.66 15.61 11.40
N PRO A 391 -19.95 15.87 11.08
CA PRO A 391 -20.48 17.22 10.96
C PRO A 391 -20.34 18.06 12.22
N ARG A 392 -20.19 17.42 13.39
CA ARG A 392 -20.02 18.10 14.68
C ARG A 392 -18.56 18.47 14.97
N GLN A 393 -17.62 17.88 14.22
CA GLN A 393 -16.17 18.03 14.41
C GLN A 393 -15.48 18.14 13.04
N PRO A 394 -15.78 19.19 12.26
CA PRO A 394 -15.18 19.38 10.93
C PRO A 394 -13.65 19.47 11.03
N GLY A 395 -12.96 18.86 10.06
CA GLY A 395 -11.49 18.87 10.01
C GLY A 395 -10.81 17.96 11.03
N ARG A 396 -11.55 17.18 11.84
CA ARG A 396 -10.95 16.28 12.83
C ARG A 396 -10.90 14.84 12.36
N ILE A 397 -9.81 14.15 12.68
CA ILE A 397 -9.55 12.75 12.35
C ILE A 397 -9.36 11.90 13.62
N THR A 398 -9.65 10.61 13.52
CA THR A 398 -9.42 9.65 14.62
C THR A 398 -7.95 9.19 14.65
N PHE A 399 -7.55 8.48 15.70
CA PHE A 399 -6.24 7.82 15.75
C PHE A 399 -6.03 6.82 14.60
N GLN A 400 -7.07 6.06 14.24
CA GLN A 400 -7.01 5.13 13.12
C GLN A 400 -6.83 5.83 11.77
N ASN A 401 -7.46 7.00 11.60
CA ASN A 401 -7.26 7.84 10.42
C ASN A 401 -5.81 8.36 10.36
N LEU A 402 -5.23 8.78 11.50
CA LEU A 402 -3.83 9.20 11.56
C LEU A 402 -2.85 8.06 11.21
N LEU A 403 -3.08 6.85 11.70
CA LEU A 403 -2.30 5.67 11.30
C LEU A 403 -2.40 5.43 9.78
N SER A 404 -3.61 5.49 9.23
CA SER A 404 -3.82 5.34 7.80
C SER A 404 -3.09 6.43 7.00
N LEU A 405 -3.18 7.69 7.43
CA LEU A 405 -2.45 8.79 6.79
C LEU A 405 -0.94 8.55 6.80
N LEU A 406 -0.38 8.12 7.93
CA LEU A 406 1.05 7.82 8.05
C LEU A 406 1.47 6.65 7.14
N HIS A 407 0.67 5.58 7.11
CA HIS A 407 0.91 4.42 6.25
C HIS A 407 0.98 4.83 4.78
N GLU A 408 -0.07 5.49 4.30
CA GLU A 408 -0.17 5.92 2.91
C GLU A 408 0.88 6.97 2.55
N PHE A 409 1.13 7.92 3.46
CA PHE A 409 2.22 8.87 3.29
C PHE A 409 3.59 8.18 3.18
N GLY A 410 3.84 7.11 3.93
CA GLY A 410 5.09 6.36 3.86
C GLY A 410 5.31 5.70 2.50
N HIS A 411 4.27 5.14 1.88
CA HIS A 411 4.33 4.70 0.48
C HIS A 411 4.64 5.86 -0.47
N ALA A 412 3.95 6.99 -0.30
CA ALA A 412 4.16 8.14 -1.17
C ALA A 412 5.58 8.72 -1.05
N ALA A 413 6.10 8.82 0.18
CA ALA A 413 7.47 9.24 0.44
C ALA A 413 8.49 8.27 -0.18
N ASN A 414 8.24 6.95 -0.13
CA ASN A 414 9.11 5.97 -0.76
C ASN A 414 9.16 6.19 -2.28
N HIS A 415 7.98 6.32 -2.92
CA HIS A 415 7.86 6.63 -4.34
C HIS A 415 8.66 7.87 -4.75
N LEU A 416 8.56 8.94 -3.96
CA LEU A 416 9.29 10.19 -4.19
C LEU A 416 10.79 10.09 -3.98
N LEU A 417 11.31 9.07 -3.29
CA LEU A 417 12.73 8.99 -2.93
C LEU A 417 13.51 7.89 -3.66
N ILE A 418 12.83 6.93 -4.30
CA ILE A 418 13.49 5.88 -5.12
C ILE A 418 14.51 6.46 -6.11
N GLU A 419 15.74 5.95 -6.12
CA GLU A 419 16.88 6.56 -6.81
C GLU A 419 16.93 6.29 -8.34
N GLY A 420 16.07 5.40 -8.86
CA GLY A 420 16.07 5.00 -10.26
C GLY A 420 15.80 6.16 -11.24
N ARG A 421 16.64 6.27 -12.27
CA ARG A 421 16.61 7.39 -13.24
C ARG A 421 15.54 7.29 -14.32
N LEU A 422 15.02 6.10 -14.62
CA LEU A 422 14.07 5.84 -15.69
C LEU A 422 12.82 5.14 -15.15
N SER A 423 11.67 5.32 -15.79
CA SER A 423 10.37 4.89 -15.26
C SER A 423 10.18 3.38 -15.06
N PHE A 424 10.96 2.53 -15.74
CA PHE A 424 11.01 1.08 -15.49
C PHE A 424 11.82 0.69 -14.24
N ARG A 425 12.40 1.67 -13.55
CA ARG A 425 13.12 1.54 -12.27
C ARG A 425 12.61 2.56 -11.24
N ALA A 426 11.39 3.05 -11.38
CA ALA A 426 10.83 4.06 -10.49
C ALA A 426 9.41 3.71 -10.06
N GLY A 427 9.19 3.74 -8.75
CA GLY A 427 7.90 3.62 -8.10
C GLY A 427 7.64 2.30 -7.39
N LEU A 428 6.55 2.29 -6.63
CA LEU A 428 6.26 1.25 -5.62
C LEU A 428 6.16 -0.16 -6.19
N GLU A 429 5.70 -0.30 -7.43
CA GLU A 429 5.50 -1.60 -8.09
C GLU A 429 6.80 -2.31 -8.46
N TYR A 430 7.93 -1.59 -8.43
CA TYR A 430 9.27 -2.13 -8.67
C TYR A 430 10.05 -2.36 -7.38
N LEU A 431 9.50 -1.98 -6.23
CA LEU A 431 10.12 -2.33 -4.96
C LEU A 431 10.19 -3.86 -4.82
N PRO A 432 11.30 -4.39 -4.29
CA PRO A 432 11.35 -5.76 -3.83
C PRO A 432 10.15 -6.03 -2.90
N PRO A 433 9.42 -7.15 -3.05
CA PRO A 433 8.22 -7.42 -2.26
C PRO A 433 8.46 -7.25 -0.75
N GLU A 434 9.60 -7.69 -0.24
CA GLU A 434 9.97 -7.59 1.17
C GLU A 434 10.15 -6.14 1.69
N ARG A 435 10.27 -5.15 0.80
CA ARG A 435 10.43 -3.72 1.15
C ARG A 435 9.18 -2.88 0.94
N LEU A 436 8.17 -3.43 0.26
CA LEU A 436 6.99 -2.66 -0.13
C LEU A 436 6.33 -1.95 1.06
N GLU A 437 6.23 -2.65 2.19
CA GLU A 437 5.56 -2.19 3.41
C GLU A 437 6.50 -1.60 4.46
N PHE A 438 7.82 -1.60 4.21
CA PHE A 438 8.78 -1.16 5.21
C PHE A 438 8.52 0.30 5.61
N LEU A 439 8.51 1.21 4.64
CA LEU A 439 8.46 2.65 4.95
C LEU A 439 7.07 3.09 5.43
N SER A 440 5.99 2.51 4.88
CA SER A 440 4.61 2.73 5.36
C SER A 440 4.46 2.35 6.84
N LEU A 441 4.89 1.14 7.21
CA LEU A 441 4.85 0.66 8.59
C LEU A 441 5.83 1.39 9.51
N TRP A 442 6.95 1.88 8.98
CA TRP A 442 7.89 2.73 9.73
C TRP A 442 7.27 4.10 10.06
N PHE A 443 6.54 4.72 9.12
CA PHE A 443 5.82 5.96 9.38
C PHE A 443 4.72 5.77 10.42
N GLU A 444 3.98 4.65 10.41
CA GLU A 444 2.98 4.36 11.45
C GLU A 444 3.56 4.39 12.87
N LYS A 445 4.84 4.03 13.06
CA LYS A 445 5.47 4.05 14.39
C LYS A 445 5.52 5.45 14.99
N TRP A 446 5.54 6.50 14.17
CA TRP A 446 5.48 7.89 14.66
C TRP A 446 4.15 8.25 15.33
N ALA A 447 3.07 7.51 15.07
CA ALA A 447 1.83 7.65 15.85
C ALA A 447 2.02 7.26 17.33
N TYR A 448 3.01 6.43 17.63
CA TYR A 448 3.38 5.98 18.98
C TYR A 448 4.47 6.84 19.62
N HIS A 449 5.09 7.76 18.85
CA HIS A 449 6.18 8.59 19.37
C HIS A 449 5.66 9.61 20.40
N PRO A 450 6.37 9.86 21.52
CA PRO A 450 5.99 10.89 22.49
C PRO A 450 5.83 12.30 21.88
N GLU A 451 6.65 12.60 20.86
CA GLU A 451 6.59 13.88 20.12
C GLU A 451 5.22 14.18 19.50
N LEU A 452 4.40 13.18 19.17
CA LEU A 452 3.07 13.43 18.59
C LEU A 452 2.23 14.29 19.55
N ALA A 453 2.14 13.89 20.82
CA ALA A 453 1.37 14.61 21.83
C ALA A 453 1.92 16.02 22.04
N ARG A 454 3.25 16.16 22.07
CA ARG A 454 3.93 17.45 22.24
C ARG A 454 3.70 18.37 21.04
N PHE A 455 3.78 17.84 19.83
CA PHE A 455 3.63 18.60 18.59
C PHE A 455 2.21 19.09 18.39
N LEU A 456 1.22 18.26 18.73
CA LEU A 456 -0.20 18.59 18.71
C LEU A 456 -0.65 19.42 19.93
N SER A 457 0.28 19.78 20.85
CA SER A 457 -0.01 20.55 22.06
C SER A 457 -1.18 19.99 22.88
N LEU A 458 -1.29 18.66 22.97
CA LEU A 458 -2.45 18.02 23.60
C LEU A 458 -2.48 18.29 25.12
N PRO A 459 -3.63 18.68 25.69
CA PRO A 459 -3.79 18.78 27.13
C PRO A 459 -3.70 17.39 27.79
N GLY A 460 -3.45 17.35 29.11
CA GLY A 460 -3.17 16.09 29.83
C GLY A 460 -4.23 15.01 29.65
N ASP A 461 -5.52 15.37 29.58
CA ASP A 461 -6.61 14.42 29.35
C ASP A 461 -6.58 13.83 27.93
N ASP A 462 -6.19 14.62 26.95
CA ASP A 462 -6.06 14.22 25.55
C ASP A 462 -4.84 13.33 25.32
N VAL A 463 -3.75 13.57 26.07
CA VAL A 463 -2.58 12.68 26.11
C VAL A 463 -2.97 11.30 26.63
N ARG A 464 -3.68 11.22 27.77
CA ARG A 464 -4.16 9.93 28.32
C ARG A 464 -5.10 9.21 27.36
N ALA A 465 -5.93 9.96 26.62
CA ALA A 465 -6.81 9.40 25.61
C ALA A 465 -6.04 8.85 24.40
N LEU A 466 -5.01 9.56 23.94
CA LEU A 466 -4.11 9.11 22.87
C LEU A 466 -3.33 7.85 23.27
N ASP A 467 -2.78 7.81 24.49
CA ASP A 467 -2.06 6.63 24.99
C ASP A 467 -2.97 5.41 25.08
N ARG A 468 -4.24 5.60 25.46
CA ARG A 468 -5.23 4.53 25.41
C ARG A 468 -5.47 4.03 23.98
N CYS A 469 -5.59 4.93 22.99
CA CYS A 469 -5.72 4.54 21.58
C CYS A 469 -4.51 3.73 21.08
N ARG A 470 -3.29 4.15 21.43
CA ARG A 470 -2.06 3.41 21.11
C ARG A 470 -2.11 2.01 21.68
N HIS A 471 -2.44 1.89 22.96
CA HIS A 471 -2.50 0.62 23.67
C HIS A 471 -3.56 -0.32 23.08
N ILE A 472 -4.78 0.19 22.82
CA ILE A 472 -5.83 -0.59 22.14
C ILE A 472 -5.33 -1.12 20.81
N THR A 473 -4.67 -0.28 20.02
CA THR A 473 -4.16 -0.67 18.70
C THR A 473 -3.07 -1.74 18.81
N MET A 474 -2.19 -1.64 19.81
CA MET A 474 -1.21 -2.68 20.08
C MET A 474 -1.86 -4.01 20.48
N LEU A 475 -2.85 -4.00 21.37
CA LEU A 475 -3.58 -5.21 21.76
C LEU A 475 -4.33 -5.86 20.58
N GLU A 476 -4.97 -5.07 19.73
CA GLU A 476 -5.63 -5.59 18.50
C GLU A 476 -4.60 -6.17 17.52
N TYR A 477 -3.41 -5.57 17.41
CA TYR A 477 -2.31 -6.14 16.62
C TYR A 477 -1.91 -7.51 17.20
N ARG A 478 -1.67 -7.59 18.52
CA ARG A 478 -1.31 -8.84 19.23
C ARG A 478 -2.34 -9.95 19.02
N ARG A 479 -3.63 -9.61 19.11
CA ARG A 479 -4.74 -10.54 18.85
C ARG A 479 -4.67 -11.19 17.47
N SER A 480 -4.17 -10.47 16.48
CA SER A 480 -4.09 -10.94 15.08
C SER A 480 -2.78 -11.64 14.70
N TYR A 481 -1.83 -11.83 15.64
CA TYR A 481 -0.51 -12.40 15.32
C TYR A 481 -0.59 -13.74 14.57
N VAL A 482 -1.35 -14.70 15.10
CA VAL A 482 -1.45 -16.05 14.51
C VAL A 482 -2.14 -16.00 13.16
N GLU A 483 -3.21 -15.19 13.01
CA GLU A 483 -3.91 -15.02 11.74
C GLU A 483 -2.98 -14.48 10.65
N ARG A 484 -2.21 -13.42 10.95
CA ARG A 484 -1.26 -12.83 9.99
C ARG A 484 -0.13 -13.80 9.63
N GLY A 485 0.45 -14.48 10.64
CA GLY A 485 1.50 -15.47 10.44
C GLY A 485 1.02 -16.66 9.61
N ALA A 486 -0.14 -17.22 9.96
CA ALA A 486 -0.75 -18.34 9.25
C ALA A 486 -1.14 -17.96 7.82
N LEU A 487 -1.73 -16.78 7.60
CA LEU A 487 -2.08 -16.29 6.27
C LEU A 487 -0.83 -16.13 5.39
N ALA A 488 0.21 -15.46 5.89
CA ALA A 488 1.43 -15.23 5.13
C ALA A 488 2.13 -16.54 4.74
N LEU A 489 2.24 -17.49 5.68
CA LEU A 489 2.85 -18.78 5.40
C LEU A 489 1.97 -19.67 4.50
N LEU A 490 0.64 -19.64 4.65
CA LEU A 490 -0.29 -20.35 3.78
C LEU A 490 -0.23 -19.83 2.33
N ASP A 491 -0.26 -18.50 2.15
CA ASP A 491 -0.10 -17.85 0.85
C ASP A 491 1.25 -18.19 0.21
N PHE A 492 2.34 -18.10 0.97
CA PHE A 492 3.69 -18.47 0.53
C PHE A 492 3.75 -19.93 0.05
N GLU A 493 3.31 -20.87 0.90
CA GLU A 493 3.41 -22.31 0.62
C GLU A 493 2.53 -22.76 -0.55
N VAL A 494 1.31 -22.25 -0.66
CA VAL A 494 0.37 -22.69 -1.71
C VAL A 494 0.81 -22.24 -3.10
N HIS A 495 1.50 -21.10 -3.19
CA HIS A 495 2.06 -20.54 -4.43
C HIS A 495 3.49 -21.02 -4.72
N ARG A 496 4.24 -21.45 -3.70
CA ARG A 496 5.53 -22.14 -3.85
C ARG A 496 5.36 -23.52 -4.46
N ARG A 497 4.33 -24.25 -4.01
CA ARG A 497 4.03 -25.61 -4.45
C ARG A 497 3.34 -25.58 -5.80
N GLY A 498 3.83 -26.38 -6.74
CA GLY A 498 3.21 -26.56 -8.07
C GLY A 498 1.94 -27.43 -8.07
N ARG A 499 1.47 -27.89 -6.91
CA ARG A 499 0.28 -28.75 -6.76
C ARG A 499 -0.30 -28.69 -5.35
N GLY A 500 -1.51 -29.20 -5.21
CA GLY A 500 -2.22 -29.35 -3.95
C GLY A 500 -3.15 -28.19 -3.65
N THR A 501 -4.14 -28.47 -2.80
CA THR A 501 -5.17 -27.52 -2.41
C THR A 501 -4.72 -26.63 -1.26
N LEU A 502 -5.45 -25.54 -1.05
CA LEU A 502 -5.33 -24.68 0.10
C LEU A 502 -5.61 -25.45 1.39
N ARG A 503 -6.59 -26.37 1.37
CA ARG A 503 -6.93 -27.24 2.50
C ARG A 503 -5.78 -28.16 2.89
N GLU A 504 -5.16 -28.84 1.93
CA GLU A 504 -4.00 -29.73 2.19
C GLU A 504 -2.79 -28.93 2.68
N THR A 505 -2.60 -27.72 2.17
CA THR A 505 -1.52 -26.83 2.63
C THR A 505 -1.77 -26.37 4.06
N TYR A 506 -2.99 -25.93 4.37
CA TYR A 506 -3.40 -25.55 5.72
C TYR A 506 -3.26 -26.72 6.71
N GLN A 507 -3.67 -27.94 6.34
CA GLN A 507 -3.54 -29.12 7.19
C GLN A 507 -2.09 -29.41 7.57
N ARG A 508 -1.15 -29.29 6.62
CA ARG A 508 0.29 -29.46 6.92
C ARG A 508 0.81 -28.40 7.88
N LEU A 509 0.42 -27.14 7.68
CA LEU A 509 0.79 -26.06 8.61
C LEU A 509 0.15 -26.27 9.98
N ASP A 510 -1.07 -26.80 10.03
CA ASP A 510 -1.72 -27.14 11.29
C ASP A 510 -1.05 -28.31 12.02
N GLU A 511 -0.60 -29.33 11.29
CA GLU A 511 0.19 -30.43 11.85
C GLU A 511 1.54 -29.95 12.42
N GLU A 512 2.18 -28.96 11.79
CA GLU A 512 3.46 -28.41 12.26
C GLU A 512 3.29 -27.43 13.44
N PHE A 513 2.32 -26.53 13.37
CA PHE A 513 2.22 -25.39 14.29
C PHE A 513 0.99 -25.41 15.20
N GLY A 514 -0.05 -26.18 14.87
CA GLY A 514 -1.32 -26.20 15.61
C GLY A 514 -2.17 -24.93 15.43
N ILE A 515 -2.11 -24.29 14.26
CA ILE A 515 -2.79 -23.01 13.97
C ILE A 515 -4.32 -23.08 14.11
N SER A 516 -4.94 -24.25 13.92
CA SER A 516 -6.40 -24.45 14.01
C SER A 516 -6.98 -24.21 15.40
N ARG A 517 -6.13 -24.17 16.43
CA ARG A 517 -6.51 -23.76 17.79
C ARG A 517 -6.92 -22.30 17.86
N HIS A 518 -6.38 -21.45 17.00
CA HIS A 518 -6.63 -20.01 17.01
C HIS A 518 -7.34 -19.51 15.75
N VAL A 519 -7.05 -20.08 14.58
CA VAL A 519 -7.54 -19.58 13.28
C VAL A 519 -7.94 -20.75 12.40
N ALA A 520 -9.20 -20.81 11.98
CA ALA A 520 -9.69 -21.83 11.07
C ALA A 520 -9.39 -21.47 9.61
N LEU A 521 -9.29 -22.46 8.73
CA LEU A 521 -9.12 -22.20 7.28
C LEU A 521 -10.19 -21.23 6.73
N GLY A 522 -11.44 -21.34 7.21
CA GLY A 522 -12.53 -20.48 6.77
C GLY A 522 -12.30 -18.98 7.07
N ASP A 523 -11.54 -18.68 8.12
CA ASP A 523 -11.18 -17.29 8.47
C ASP A 523 -10.15 -16.72 7.47
N LEU A 524 -9.40 -17.57 6.79
CA LEU A 524 -8.33 -17.19 5.86
C LEU A 524 -8.79 -17.07 4.39
N LEU A 525 -9.92 -17.67 4.02
CA LEU A 525 -10.36 -17.76 2.62
C LEU A 525 -10.64 -16.40 1.98
N GLU A 526 -11.22 -15.47 2.73
CA GLU A 526 -11.55 -14.13 2.22
C GLU A 526 -10.31 -13.37 1.74
N TYR A 527 -9.15 -13.61 2.37
CA TYR A 527 -7.90 -12.93 2.02
C TYR A 527 -7.42 -13.26 0.61
N PHE A 528 -7.67 -14.47 0.09
CA PHE A 528 -7.29 -14.87 -1.27
C PHE A 528 -8.06 -14.15 -2.38
N THR A 529 -9.09 -13.37 -2.01
CA THR A 529 -9.81 -12.48 -2.93
C THR A 529 -9.41 -11.01 -2.81
N GLN A 530 -8.50 -10.67 -1.88
CA GLN A 530 -8.10 -9.29 -1.65
C GLN A 530 -7.10 -8.81 -2.72
N PRO A 531 -7.17 -7.54 -3.16
CA PRO A 531 -6.33 -7.00 -4.23
C PRO A 531 -4.83 -7.31 -4.07
N MET A 532 -4.30 -7.28 -2.85
CA MET A 532 -2.90 -7.53 -2.58
C MET A 532 -2.46 -8.97 -2.91
N LEU A 533 -3.22 -9.98 -2.46
CA LEU A 533 -2.93 -11.39 -2.79
C LEU A 533 -3.28 -11.75 -4.24
N LEU A 534 -4.12 -10.92 -4.89
CA LEU A 534 -4.35 -11.02 -6.33
C LEU A 534 -3.17 -10.46 -7.13
N ALA A 535 -2.62 -9.32 -6.71
CA ALA A 535 -1.53 -8.63 -7.39
C ALA A 535 -0.19 -9.35 -7.24
N SER A 536 0.12 -9.82 -6.02
CA SER A 536 1.41 -10.45 -5.69
C SER A 536 1.19 -11.77 -4.92
N PRO A 537 0.68 -12.82 -5.58
CA PRO A 537 0.43 -14.12 -4.94
C PRO A 537 1.70 -14.73 -4.35
N GLY A 538 1.65 -15.17 -3.10
CA GLY A 538 2.79 -15.70 -2.36
C GLY A 538 3.63 -14.63 -1.65
N ALA A 539 3.31 -13.33 -1.82
CA ALA A 539 4.07 -12.24 -1.23
C ALA A 539 3.46 -11.65 0.05
N ASN A 540 2.39 -12.22 0.63
CA ASN A 540 1.76 -11.64 1.83
C ASN A 540 2.73 -11.54 3.04
N PHE A 541 3.89 -12.19 2.99
CA PHE A 541 4.99 -12.00 3.94
C PHE A 541 5.50 -10.56 4.03
N HIS A 542 5.32 -9.73 2.99
CA HIS A 542 5.78 -8.34 2.97
C HIS A 542 5.27 -7.50 4.14
N TYR A 543 4.03 -7.72 4.61
CA TYR A 543 3.50 -7.04 5.81
C TYR A 543 4.27 -7.42 7.07
N LEU A 544 4.60 -8.71 7.23
CA LEU A 544 5.30 -9.21 8.41
C LEU A 544 6.77 -8.80 8.40
N TRP A 545 7.41 -8.97 7.24
CA TRP A 545 8.79 -8.58 7.01
C TRP A 545 8.97 -7.07 7.19
N GLY A 546 8.13 -6.27 6.54
CA GLY A 546 8.10 -4.82 6.69
C GLY A 546 7.80 -4.38 8.13
N SER A 547 6.93 -5.10 8.86
CA SER A 547 6.69 -4.78 10.28
C SER A 547 7.90 -5.05 11.15
N ALA A 548 8.62 -6.16 10.92
CA ALA A 548 9.82 -6.50 11.67
C ALA A 548 10.96 -5.50 11.39
N ASP A 549 11.20 -5.22 10.10
CA ASP A 549 12.25 -4.28 9.69
C ASP A 549 11.91 -2.85 10.16
N SER A 550 10.66 -2.41 10.02
CA SER A 550 10.23 -1.09 10.50
C SER A 550 10.37 -0.94 12.02
N CYS A 551 9.99 -1.95 12.83
CA CYS A 551 10.19 -1.92 14.27
C CYS A 551 11.68 -1.81 14.64
N ALA A 552 12.54 -2.60 13.97
CA ALA A 552 13.98 -2.60 14.20
C ALA A 552 14.58 -1.22 13.89
N ARG A 553 14.28 -0.67 12.71
CA ARG A 553 14.84 0.59 12.25
C ARG A 553 14.21 1.82 12.90
N TYR A 554 13.01 1.70 13.46
CA TYR A 554 12.41 2.77 14.25
C TYR A 554 12.96 2.85 15.68
N ALA A 555 13.49 1.76 16.25
CA ALA A 555 13.94 1.72 17.64
C ALA A 555 14.92 2.86 18.03
N PRO A 556 15.91 3.27 17.20
CA PRO A 556 16.79 4.40 17.50
C PRO A 556 16.08 5.76 17.58
N TYR A 557 14.90 5.90 16.98
CA TYR A 557 14.14 7.15 16.91
C TYR A 557 13.22 7.33 18.13
N HIS A 558 12.71 6.25 18.73
CA HIS A 558 11.61 6.24 19.70
C HIS A 558 11.71 7.24 20.87
N ALA A 559 12.92 7.62 21.27
CA ALA A 559 13.17 8.54 22.39
C ALA A 559 13.76 9.89 21.96
N LEU A 560 13.96 10.13 20.67
CA LEU A 560 14.64 11.32 20.16
C LEU A 560 13.61 12.40 19.76
N PRO A 561 13.72 13.63 20.28
CA PRO A 561 12.96 14.76 19.75
C PRO A 561 13.23 14.96 18.24
N LEU A 562 12.27 15.49 17.49
CA LEU A 562 12.44 15.68 16.03
C LEU A 562 13.67 16.54 15.69
N ALA A 563 13.98 17.54 16.53
CA ALA A 563 15.17 18.38 16.36
C ALA A 563 16.49 17.59 16.49
N GLU A 564 16.54 16.56 17.34
CA GLU A 564 17.70 15.69 17.46
C GLU A 564 17.81 14.71 16.30
N VAL A 565 16.67 14.21 15.79
CA VAL A 565 16.65 13.34 14.61
C VAL A 565 17.19 14.08 13.39
N GLU A 566 16.81 15.35 13.22
CA GLU A 566 17.20 16.17 12.07
C GLU A 566 18.72 16.41 11.96
N ILE A 567 19.43 16.45 13.09
CA ILE A 567 20.89 16.68 13.15
C ILE A 567 21.72 15.39 13.15
N ARG A 568 21.10 14.21 13.05
CA ARG A 568 21.74 12.89 13.08
C ARG A 568 21.75 12.24 11.68
N PRO A 569 22.73 12.56 10.82
CA PRO A 569 22.76 12.06 9.45
C PRO A 569 22.92 10.54 9.35
N GLU A 570 23.44 9.88 10.38
CA GLU A 570 23.51 8.41 10.48
C GLU A 570 22.12 7.76 10.50
N LEU A 571 21.13 8.39 11.13
CA LEU A 571 19.75 7.88 11.16
C LEU A 571 19.16 7.92 9.75
N ARG A 572 19.28 9.06 9.05
CA ARG A 572 18.83 9.16 7.65
C ARG A 572 19.52 8.14 6.73
N ARG A 573 20.84 7.97 6.88
CA ARG A 573 21.59 6.98 6.07
C ARG A 573 21.14 5.55 6.31
N SER A 574 20.66 5.21 7.52
CA SER A 574 20.15 3.87 7.83
C SER A 574 18.88 3.48 7.08
N LEU A 575 18.22 4.44 6.42
CA LEU A 575 17.04 4.23 5.57
C LEU A 575 17.40 4.24 4.07
N GLY A 576 18.66 4.48 3.70
CA GLY A 576 19.06 4.72 2.30
C GLY A 576 18.82 3.54 1.36
N ASP A 577 19.07 2.31 1.84
CA ASP A 577 18.81 1.06 1.11
C ASP A 577 17.33 0.84 0.75
N SER A 578 16.42 1.57 1.41
CA SER A 578 14.99 1.51 1.13
C SER A 578 14.62 2.22 -0.17
N PHE A 579 15.50 3.10 -0.66
CA PHE A 579 15.33 3.89 -1.88
C PHE A 579 16.14 3.33 -3.07
N ASP A 580 17.06 2.41 -2.79
CA ASP A 580 17.82 1.66 -3.80
C ASP A 580 17.13 0.30 -4.07
N LEU A 581 16.61 0.14 -5.28
CA LEU A 581 15.94 -1.10 -5.70
C LEU A 581 16.89 -2.30 -5.75
N ASP A 582 18.20 -2.08 -5.87
CA ASP A 582 19.22 -3.13 -6.02
C ASP A 582 19.97 -3.45 -4.74
N ALA A 583 19.80 -2.65 -3.68
CA ALA A 583 20.40 -2.95 -2.39
C ALA A 583 20.01 -4.37 -1.93
N PRO A 584 20.86 -5.09 -1.19
CA PRO A 584 20.53 -6.42 -0.66
C PRO A 584 19.54 -6.32 0.51
N SER A 585 18.63 -7.29 0.64
CA SER A 585 17.71 -7.39 1.80
C SER A 585 18.25 -8.41 2.80
N ALA A 586 18.47 -7.98 4.04
CA ALA A 586 18.78 -8.89 5.14
C ALA A 586 17.50 -9.40 5.79
N ILE A 587 17.52 -10.62 6.35
CA ILE A 587 16.43 -11.15 7.17
C ILE A 587 16.26 -10.27 8.41
N PRO A 588 15.10 -9.63 8.63
CA PRO A 588 14.85 -8.89 9.85
C PRO A 588 14.59 -9.85 11.02
N ASP A 589 14.96 -9.44 12.23
CA ASP A 589 14.59 -10.17 13.44
C ASP A 589 13.07 -10.03 13.66
N SER A 590 12.33 -11.13 13.49
CA SER A 590 10.88 -11.13 13.70
C SER A 590 10.50 -10.76 15.15
N GLY A 591 11.41 -10.95 16.10
CA GLY A 591 11.29 -10.60 17.51
C GLY A 591 11.03 -9.11 17.78
N THR A 592 11.44 -8.21 16.87
CA THR A 592 11.24 -6.76 17.04
C THR A 592 9.76 -6.35 16.97
N VAL A 593 8.94 -7.09 16.22
CA VAL A 593 7.48 -6.91 16.17
C VAL A 593 6.88 -7.15 17.55
N PHE A 594 7.22 -8.29 18.15
CA PHE A 594 6.76 -8.69 19.48
C PHE A 594 7.29 -7.70 20.53
N ALA A 595 8.58 -7.35 20.50
CA ALA A 595 9.16 -6.38 21.43
C ALA A 595 8.56 -4.97 21.35
N PHE A 596 7.97 -4.58 20.21
CA PHE A 596 7.28 -3.30 20.06
C PHE A 596 5.85 -3.37 20.59
N PHE A 597 5.07 -4.35 20.13
CA PHE A 597 3.63 -4.43 20.40
C PHE A 597 3.30 -5.09 21.75
N ASP A 598 4.12 -6.01 22.26
CA ASP A 598 3.91 -6.65 23.58
C ASP A 598 4.22 -5.75 24.77
N ARG A 599 4.62 -4.49 24.54
CA ARG A 599 4.73 -3.46 25.59
C ARG A 599 3.37 -3.08 26.21
N SER A 600 2.29 -3.53 25.58
CA SER A 600 0.92 -3.25 25.94
C SER A 600 0.26 -4.55 26.44
N ASP A 601 -0.37 -4.53 27.62
CA ASP A 601 -1.04 -5.66 28.25
C ASP A 601 -2.48 -5.34 28.69
N LEU A 602 -3.29 -6.34 29.00
CA LEU A 602 -4.66 -6.09 29.48
C LEU A 602 -4.72 -5.57 30.92
N GLU A 603 -3.62 -5.63 31.68
CA GLU A 603 -3.56 -5.24 33.10
C GLU A 603 -3.15 -3.76 33.31
N GLY A 604 -2.36 -3.17 32.42
CA GLY A 604 -1.71 -1.87 32.58
C GLY A 604 -2.52 -0.63 32.18
N ILE A 605 -3.84 -0.74 32.00
CA ILE A 605 -4.72 0.37 31.55
C ILE A 605 -5.72 0.82 32.63
N ALA A 606 -5.75 0.14 33.79
CA ALA A 606 -6.65 0.49 34.88
C ALA A 606 -6.25 1.80 35.58
#